data_AF-A0A916W5T3-F1
#
_entry.id   AF-A0A916W5T3-F1
#
_cell.length_a   1.000
_cell.length_b   1.000
_cell.length_c   1.000
_cell.angle_alpha   90.00
_cell.angle_beta   90.00
_cell.angle_gamma   90.00
#
_symmetry.space_group_name_H-M   'P 1'
#
loop_
_entity.id
_entity.type
_entity.pdbx_description
1 polymer ?
#
loop_
_entity_poly.entity_id
_entity_poly.type
_entity_poly.pdbx_seq_one_letter_code
_entity_poly.pdbx_strand_id
1 'polypeptide(L)'
;MIFFLLAFVLMSTLAVYAQQPAALPDAPVPDVQIAALADNGQSSSSCSDQNADGVKPASAVNPSKQQPKRILGIMPNYRAVSAGEIPPPPTPKEAFGIATKNSFDYSSYIFVGITSLLAEGNDSHPQLGKGVAGFGRYYWRGFVDKTDGNYLVIFALPTVFHEDERYFAKGEGSIWNRAFYASSRVFITRTYSGNERFNNSEIFGRGIAQAISTTYYPSKTRTVGQISEKYAYALGRDALTNTFREFWPDIATHVLHRHP
;
A
#
# COMPACT_ATOMS: atom_id res chain seq x y z
N MET A 1 17.06 12.24 -0.96
CA MET A 1 16.75 11.69 -2.30
C MET A 1 17.59 10.47 -2.66
N ILE A 2 18.91 10.46 -2.41
CA ILE A 2 19.82 9.35 -2.77
C ILE A 2 19.50 8.02 -2.05
N PHE A 3 19.03 8.06 -0.79
CA PHE A 3 18.65 6.84 -0.05
C PHE A 3 17.40 6.13 -0.56
N PHE A 4 16.42 6.86 -1.11
CA PHE A 4 15.20 6.26 -1.67
C PHE A 4 15.46 5.63 -3.04
N LEU A 5 16.40 6.19 -3.81
CA LEU A 5 16.91 5.56 -5.03
C LEU A 5 17.72 4.30 -4.72
N LEU A 6 18.50 4.27 -3.64
CA LEU A 6 19.29 3.08 -3.25
C LEU A 6 18.41 1.90 -2.80
N ALA A 7 17.33 2.15 -2.05
CA ALA A 7 16.38 1.08 -1.68
C ALA A 7 15.58 0.56 -2.88
N PHE A 8 15.26 1.44 -3.84
CA PHE A 8 14.61 1.05 -5.10
C PHE A 8 15.56 0.28 -6.03
N VAL A 9 16.85 0.65 -6.07
CA VAL A 9 17.89 -0.01 -6.87
C VAL A 9 18.30 -1.36 -6.29
N LEU A 10 18.35 -1.52 -4.96
CA LEU A 10 18.71 -2.80 -4.33
C LEU A 10 17.66 -3.90 -4.52
N MET A 11 16.38 -3.56 -4.71
CA MET A 11 15.36 -4.56 -5.05
C MET A 11 15.36 -4.92 -6.54
N SER A 12 15.85 -4.03 -7.42
CA SER A 12 15.96 -4.33 -8.85
C SER A 12 17.16 -5.22 -9.22
N THR A 13 18.20 -5.30 -8.39
CA THR A 13 19.41 -6.10 -8.72
C THR A 13 19.25 -7.60 -8.50
N LEU A 14 18.25 -8.05 -7.73
CA LEU A 14 17.95 -9.48 -7.58
C LEU A 14 17.20 -10.08 -8.79
N ALA A 15 16.64 -9.24 -9.67
CA ALA A 15 15.88 -9.69 -10.84
C ALA A 15 16.73 -9.86 -12.13
N VAL A 16 18.03 -9.51 -12.10
CA VAL A 16 18.87 -9.41 -13.33
C VAL A 16 19.72 -10.67 -13.57
N TYR A 17 19.26 -11.86 -13.19
CA TYR A 17 19.92 -13.11 -13.61
C TYR A 17 18.92 -14.12 -14.16
N ALA A 18 18.48 -13.91 -15.40
CA ALA A 18 18.15 -14.99 -16.35
C ALA A 18 17.89 -14.45 -17.78
N GLN A 19 18.91 -14.61 -18.63
CA GLN A 19 18.90 -14.96 -20.06
C GLN A 19 17.98 -14.26 -21.10
N GLN A 20 18.68 -13.54 -22.00
CA GLN A 20 18.68 -13.56 -23.49
C GLN A 20 17.37 -13.94 -24.24
N PRO A 21 16.84 -13.08 -25.13
CA PRO A 21 15.58 -13.31 -25.84
C PRO A 21 15.76 -14.11 -27.15
N ALA A 22 14.80 -14.97 -27.47
CA ALA A 22 14.57 -15.48 -28.82
C ALA A 22 13.33 -14.77 -29.41
N ALA A 23 13.51 -14.11 -30.55
CA ALA A 23 12.48 -13.31 -31.23
C ALA A 23 11.68 -14.14 -32.24
N LEU A 24 10.34 -14.00 -32.24
CA LEU A 24 9.40 -14.53 -33.25
C LEU A 24 8.01 -13.81 -33.12
N PRO A 25 7.16 -13.78 -34.17
CA PRO A 25 6.82 -12.60 -34.98
C PRO A 25 5.45 -11.98 -34.67
N ASP A 26 5.21 -10.79 -35.25
CA ASP A 26 4.07 -9.90 -35.01
C ASP A 26 2.69 -10.54 -35.25
N ALA A 27 1.79 -10.31 -34.29
CA ALA A 27 0.36 -10.64 -34.38
C ALA A 27 -0.49 -9.37 -34.43
N PRO A 28 -1.64 -9.38 -35.13
CA PRO A 28 -2.33 -8.19 -35.61
C PRO A 28 -3.09 -7.44 -34.51
N VAL A 29 -3.23 -6.14 -34.71
CA VAL A 29 -3.89 -5.17 -33.80
C VAL A 29 -5.41 -5.23 -33.99
N PRO A 30 -6.23 -5.29 -32.94
CA PRO A 30 -7.65 -5.00 -33.04
C PRO A 30 -7.94 -3.50 -32.83
N ASP A 31 -8.69 -2.92 -33.76
CA ASP A 31 -9.26 -1.57 -33.68
C ASP A 31 -10.24 -1.44 -32.52
N VAL A 32 -10.05 -0.42 -31.67
CA VAL A 32 -11.04 0.02 -30.67
C VAL A 32 -11.34 1.49 -30.90
N GLN A 33 -12.52 1.76 -31.43
CA GLN A 33 -13.09 3.10 -31.52
C GLN A 33 -13.64 3.53 -30.15
N ILE A 34 -13.14 4.63 -29.62
CA ILE A 34 -13.68 5.30 -28.43
C ILE A 34 -14.53 6.49 -28.91
N ALA A 35 -15.83 6.43 -28.70
CA ALA A 35 -16.73 7.57 -28.88
C ALA A 35 -16.63 8.48 -27.66
N ALA A 36 -16.26 9.74 -27.89
CA ALA A 36 -16.25 10.81 -26.91
C ALA A 36 -17.64 11.42 -26.75
N LEU A 37 -18.01 11.76 -25.50
CA LEU A 37 -19.08 12.72 -25.22
C LEU A 37 -18.57 13.72 -24.19
N ALA A 38 -18.51 14.99 -24.61
CA ALA A 38 -18.47 16.18 -23.78
C ALA A 38 -19.80 16.93 -24.01
N ASP A 39 -20.46 17.45 -22.98
CA ASP A 39 -20.28 18.84 -22.54
C ASP A 39 -21.28 19.30 -21.44
N ASN A 40 -20.75 20.19 -20.59
CA ASN A 40 -21.26 21.27 -19.73
C ASN A 40 -22.69 21.36 -19.16
N GLY A 41 -22.72 21.87 -17.91
CA GLY A 41 -23.82 22.65 -17.34
C GLY A 41 -23.58 23.10 -15.88
N GLN A 42 -23.19 24.36 -15.67
CA GLN A 42 -23.06 25.06 -14.38
C GLN A 42 -24.41 25.30 -13.69
N SER A 43 -24.47 25.25 -12.34
CA SER A 43 -24.84 26.39 -11.47
C SER A 43 -25.02 26.01 -10.00
N SER A 44 -24.72 27.00 -9.17
CA SER A 44 -24.64 27.08 -7.71
C SER A 44 -25.94 26.89 -6.93
N SER A 45 -25.84 26.30 -5.73
CA SER A 45 -26.60 26.75 -4.56
C SER A 45 -25.99 26.22 -3.26
N SER A 46 -25.58 27.15 -2.41
CA SER A 46 -25.17 27.01 -1.02
C SER A 46 -26.30 26.55 -0.11
N CYS A 47 -26.02 25.69 0.88
CA CYS A 47 -26.71 25.71 2.17
C CYS A 47 -25.71 25.38 3.28
N SER A 48 -25.52 26.39 4.12
CA SER A 48 -24.94 26.33 5.46
C SER A 48 -25.83 25.52 6.40
N ASP A 49 -25.24 24.65 7.21
CA ASP A 49 -25.74 24.40 8.56
C ASP A 49 -24.55 24.22 9.52
N GLN A 50 -24.49 25.14 10.48
CA GLN A 50 -23.67 25.07 11.67
C GLN A 50 -24.49 24.44 12.81
N ASN A 51 -23.75 23.78 13.71
CA ASN A 51 -24.01 23.40 15.10
C ASN A 51 -24.08 21.88 15.30
N ALA A 52 -22.97 21.25 15.71
CA ALA A 52 -22.31 21.28 17.03
C ALA A 52 -23.00 20.34 18.02
N ASP A 53 -22.29 19.26 18.38
CA ASP A 53 -22.24 18.78 19.76
C ASP A 53 -21.03 17.83 19.98
N GLY A 54 -20.11 18.31 20.81
CA GLY A 54 -19.40 17.53 21.83
C GLY A 54 -18.47 16.38 21.41
N VAL A 55 -17.31 16.69 20.82
CA VAL A 55 -16.12 15.82 20.99
C VAL A 55 -14.98 16.64 21.58
N LYS A 56 -14.66 16.33 22.84
CA LYS A 56 -13.52 16.81 23.63
C LYS A 56 -12.24 16.77 22.77
N PRO A 57 -11.39 17.82 22.73
CA PRO A 57 -10.21 17.77 21.88
C PRO A 57 -9.29 16.65 22.38
N ALA A 58 -8.96 15.72 21.49
CA ALA A 58 -7.80 14.86 21.64
C ALA A 58 -6.58 15.76 21.95
N SER A 59 -5.72 15.32 22.85
CA SER A 59 -4.47 15.99 23.24
C SER A 59 -3.87 16.73 22.05
N ALA A 60 -3.60 18.03 22.21
CA ALA A 60 -3.10 18.89 21.13
C ALA A 60 -1.74 18.37 20.62
N VAL A 61 -1.77 17.45 19.65
CA VAL A 61 -0.59 16.99 18.93
C VAL A 61 -0.07 18.19 18.16
N ASN A 62 1.22 18.49 18.34
CA ASN A 62 1.90 19.57 17.64
C ASN A 62 1.57 19.46 16.13
N PRO A 63 1.06 20.51 15.47
CA PRO A 63 0.60 20.43 14.08
C PRO A 63 1.65 19.83 13.12
N SER A 64 2.93 20.05 13.40
CA SER A 64 4.06 19.49 12.64
C SER A 64 4.19 17.96 12.70
N LYS A 65 3.54 17.29 13.67
CA LYS A 65 3.60 15.83 13.90
C LYS A 65 2.32 15.10 13.52
N GLN A 66 1.33 15.82 13.00
CA GLN A 66 0.08 15.24 12.53
C GLN A 66 0.31 14.44 11.25
N GLN A 67 -0.23 13.22 11.22
CA GLN A 67 -0.17 12.39 10.04
C GLN A 67 -1.23 12.86 9.03
N PRO A 68 -0.84 13.37 7.85
CA PRO A 68 -1.82 13.84 6.87
C PRO A 68 -2.58 12.66 6.28
N LYS A 69 -3.81 12.89 5.84
CA LYS A 69 -4.66 11.85 5.22
C LYS A 69 -4.07 11.25 3.94
N ARG A 70 -3.15 11.97 3.27
CA ARG A 70 -2.44 11.52 2.06
C ARG A 70 -0.95 11.84 2.11
N ILE A 71 -0.15 10.88 1.65
CA ILE A 71 1.28 10.98 1.37
C ILE A 71 1.45 11.42 -0.09
N LEU A 72 2.30 12.42 -0.33
CA LEU A 72 2.50 13.10 -1.63
C LEU A 72 1.22 13.67 -2.27
N GLY A 73 0.13 13.79 -1.51
CA GLY A 73 -1.21 14.10 -2.04
C GLY A 73 -1.85 12.96 -2.83
N ILE A 74 -1.15 11.82 -2.99
CA ILE A 74 -1.55 10.71 -3.84
C ILE A 74 -1.86 9.48 -2.99
N MET A 75 -0.90 8.99 -2.22
CA MET A 75 -1.03 7.73 -1.49
C MET A 75 -1.87 7.90 -0.22
N PRO A 76 -2.89 7.06 0.01
CA PRO A 76 -3.72 7.14 1.20
C PRO A 76 -2.93 6.82 2.46
N ASN A 77 -3.23 7.56 3.53
CA ASN A 77 -2.63 7.36 4.84
C ASN A 77 -3.65 6.99 5.92
N TYR A 78 -4.74 6.31 5.52
CA TYR A 78 -5.85 5.96 6.42
C TYR A 78 -5.46 5.04 7.60
N ARG A 79 -4.25 4.49 7.57
CA ARG A 79 -3.70 3.60 8.61
C ARG A 79 -2.71 4.29 9.54
N ALA A 80 -2.32 5.55 9.32
CA ALA A 80 -1.38 6.20 10.23
C ALA A 80 -2.08 6.85 11.42
N VAL A 81 -1.46 6.74 12.58
CA VAL A 81 -1.82 7.41 13.83
C VAL A 81 -0.70 8.40 14.17
N SER A 82 -1.07 9.62 14.54
CA SER A 82 -0.09 10.68 14.79
C SER A 82 0.74 10.38 16.02
N ALA A 83 1.97 10.93 16.08
CA ALA A 83 2.85 10.70 17.20
C ALA A 83 2.24 11.25 18.51
N GLY A 84 2.19 10.41 19.54
CA GLY A 84 1.57 10.74 20.83
C GLY A 84 0.04 10.57 20.89
N GLU A 85 -0.60 10.18 19.79
CA GLU A 85 -2.04 9.90 19.76
C GLU A 85 -2.32 8.46 20.23
N ILE A 86 -3.37 8.31 21.04
CA ILE A 86 -3.85 7.00 21.53
C ILE A 86 -5.33 6.89 21.16
N PRO A 87 -5.64 6.62 19.88
CA PRO A 87 -7.01 6.40 19.46
C PRO A 87 -7.56 5.11 20.07
N PRO A 88 -8.89 4.99 20.24
CA PRO A 88 -9.50 3.71 20.60
C PRO A 88 -9.19 2.65 19.53
N PRO A 89 -9.17 1.36 19.89
CA PRO A 89 -9.01 0.28 18.93
C PRO A 89 -10.06 0.34 17.82
N PRO A 90 -9.71 -0.03 16.57
CA PRO A 90 -10.66 0.01 15.48
C PRO A 90 -11.75 -1.03 15.68
N THR A 91 -13.00 -0.65 15.49
CA THR A 91 -14.11 -1.61 15.39
C THR A 91 -13.98 -2.42 14.08
N PRO A 92 -14.56 -3.62 13.98
CA PRO A 92 -14.55 -4.40 12.74
C PRO A 92 -15.10 -3.62 11.53
N LYS A 93 -16.13 -2.79 11.76
CA LYS A 93 -16.72 -1.92 10.72
C LYS A 93 -15.75 -0.86 10.24
N GLU A 94 -15.01 -0.22 11.15
CA GLU A 94 -13.98 0.76 10.80
C GLU A 94 -12.82 0.10 10.07
N ALA A 95 -12.36 -1.06 10.56
CA ALA A 95 -11.28 -1.84 9.94
C ALA A 95 -11.66 -2.25 8.50
N PHE A 96 -12.89 -2.74 8.28
CA PHE A 96 -13.44 -3.03 6.95
C PHE A 96 -13.48 -1.78 6.06
N GLY A 97 -13.93 -0.65 6.62
CA GLY A 97 -13.96 0.64 5.91
C GLY A 97 -12.57 1.13 5.50
N ILE A 98 -11.57 0.98 6.37
CA ILE A 98 -10.17 1.31 6.07
C ILE A 98 -9.63 0.38 4.98
N ALA A 99 -9.91 -0.93 5.07
CA ALA A 99 -9.49 -1.90 4.05
C ALA A 99 -10.07 -1.54 2.68
N THR A 100 -11.37 -1.24 2.63
CA THR A 100 -12.07 -0.83 1.40
C THR A 100 -11.48 0.45 0.82
N LYS A 101 -11.34 1.50 1.64
CA LYS A 101 -10.75 2.77 1.19
C LYS A 101 -9.32 2.59 0.71
N ASN A 102 -8.52 1.75 1.38
CA ASN A 102 -7.14 1.50 0.97
C ASN A 102 -7.02 0.62 -0.28
N SER A 103 -7.98 -0.26 -0.53
CA SER A 103 -7.98 -1.13 -1.73
C SER A 103 -8.44 -0.39 -2.97
N PHE A 104 -9.48 0.43 -2.86
CA PHE A 104 -10.15 1.10 -3.97
C PHE A 104 -9.83 2.61 -4.06
N ASP A 105 -8.83 3.11 -3.35
CA ASP A 105 -8.34 4.48 -3.58
C ASP A 105 -7.82 4.63 -5.01
N TYR A 106 -8.03 5.78 -5.66
CA TYR A 106 -7.54 6.03 -7.02
C TYR A 106 -6.02 5.76 -7.15
N SER A 107 -5.24 6.06 -6.10
CA SER A 107 -3.80 5.82 -6.12
C SER A 107 -3.45 4.34 -6.14
N SER A 108 -4.34 3.47 -5.68
CA SER A 108 -4.14 2.02 -5.71
C SER A 108 -4.12 1.51 -7.14
N TYR A 109 -5.02 2.03 -7.99
CA TYR A 109 -5.06 1.69 -9.41
C TYR A 109 -3.81 2.15 -10.14
N ILE A 110 -3.32 3.36 -9.81
CA ILE A 110 -2.06 3.91 -10.37
C ILE A 110 -0.87 3.05 -9.90
N PHE A 111 -0.78 2.76 -8.61
CA PHE A 111 0.29 1.97 -8.03
C PHE A 111 0.36 0.56 -8.66
N VAL A 112 -0.78 -0.14 -8.73
CA VAL A 112 -0.87 -1.46 -9.37
C VAL A 112 -0.49 -1.36 -10.85
N GLY A 113 -0.86 -0.28 -11.53
CA GLY A 113 -0.44 0.01 -12.90
C GLY A 113 1.08 0.08 -13.04
N ILE A 114 1.74 0.90 -12.23
CA ILE A 114 3.20 1.04 -12.26
C ILE A 114 3.89 -0.29 -11.94
N THR A 115 3.46 -1.00 -10.88
CA THR A 115 4.09 -2.28 -10.53
C THR A 115 3.85 -3.35 -11.59
N SER A 116 2.71 -3.32 -12.28
CA SER A 116 2.41 -4.26 -13.36
C SER A 116 3.20 -3.96 -14.62
N LEU A 117 3.44 -2.68 -14.95
CA LEU A 117 4.35 -2.30 -16.03
C LEU A 117 5.78 -2.76 -15.74
N LEU A 118 6.25 -2.61 -14.51
CA LEU A 118 7.58 -3.09 -14.12
C LEU A 118 7.67 -4.62 -14.16
N ALA A 119 6.67 -5.33 -13.65
CA ALA A 119 6.63 -6.79 -13.66
C ALA A 119 6.52 -7.35 -15.09
N GLU A 120 5.71 -6.72 -15.95
CA GLU A 120 5.63 -7.05 -17.36
C GLU A 120 6.96 -6.76 -18.05
N GLY A 121 7.56 -5.59 -17.85
CA GLY A 121 8.83 -5.19 -18.46
C GLY A 121 9.98 -6.14 -18.10
N ASN A 122 10.06 -6.54 -16.83
CA ASN A 122 11.05 -7.49 -16.31
C ASN A 122 10.74 -8.96 -16.63
N ASP A 123 9.62 -9.22 -17.32
CA ASP A 123 9.18 -10.58 -17.65
C ASP A 123 9.05 -11.51 -16.43
N SER A 124 8.56 -10.98 -15.30
CA SER A 124 8.57 -11.72 -14.03
C SER A 124 7.78 -13.04 -14.07
N HIS A 125 6.82 -13.16 -14.99
CA HIS A 125 6.02 -14.34 -15.27
C HIS A 125 5.86 -14.51 -16.80
N PRO A 126 6.82 -15.14 -17.49
CA PRO A 126 6.83 -15.19 -18.95
C PRO A 126 5.56 -15.79 -19.57
N GLN A 127 4.86 -16.65 -18.83
CA GLN A 127 3.61 -17.27 -19.30
C GLN A 127 2.43 -16.29 -19.37
N LEU A 128 2.54 -15.11 -18.73
CA LEU A 128 1.55 -14.05 -18.86
C LEU A 128 1.71 -13.28 -20.18
N GLY A 129 2.84 -13.44 -20.87
CA GLY A 129 3.15 -12.74 -22.11
C GLY A 129 3.43 -11.25 -21.92
N LYS A 130 3.62 -10.57 -23.06
CA LYS A 130 4.05 -9.17 -23.15
C LYS A 130 3.00 -8.27 -23.79
N GLY A 131 3.28 -6.97 -23.83
CA GLY A 131 2.45 -5.95 -24.45
C GLY A 131 1.16 -5.69 -23.69
N VAL A 132 0.17 -5.06 -24.33
CA VAL A 132 -1.08 -4.62 -23.68
C VAL A 132 -1.83 -5.77 -23.01
N ALA A 133 -1.90 -6.94 -23.66
CA ALA A 133 -2.53 -8.13 -23.09
C ALA A 133 -1.75 -8.69 -21.89
N GLY A 134 -0.42 -8.71 -21.97
CA GLY A 134 0.46 -9.08 -20.86
C GLY A 134 0.26 -8.15 -19.67
N PHE A 135 0.37 -6.84 -19.89
CA PHE A 135 0.10 -5.82 -18.88
C PHE A 135 -1.25 -6.02 -18.21
N GLY A 136 -2.33 -6.21 -18.97
CA GLY A 136 -3.66 -6.47 -18.41
C GLY A 136 -3.69 -7.69 -17.48
N ARG A 137 -2.98 -8.77 -17.85
CA ARG A 137 -2.85 -10.00 -17.04
C ARG A 137 -2.07 -9.79 -15.75
N TYR A 138 -1.03 -8.97 -15.76
CA TYR A 138 -0.33 -8.56 -14.53
C TYR A 138 -1.21 -7.65 -13.67
N TYR A 139 -1.89 -6.69 -14.31
CA TYR A 139 -2.68 -5.67 -13.64
C TYR A 139 -3.81 -6.25 -12.79
N TRP A 140 -4.66 -7.09 -13.37
CA TRP A 140 -5.79 -7.62 -12.60
C TRP A 140 -5.31 -8.53 -11.46
N ARG A 141 -4.23 -9.30 -11.67
CA ARG A 141 -3.66 -10.17 -10.63
C ARG A 141 -3.05 -9.36 -9.50
N GLY A 142 -2.27 -8.34 -9.83
CA GLY A 142 -1.71 -7.41 -8.85
C GLY A 142 -2.79 -6.64 -8.09
N PHE A 143 -3.91 -6.33 -8.75
CA PHE A 143 -5.07 -5.72 -8.10
C PHE A 143 -5.73 -6.68 -7.10
N VAL A 144 -5.89 -7.96 -7.45
CA VAL A 144 -6.41 -8.99 -6.54
C VAL A 144 -5.45 -9.19 -5.37
N ASP A 145 -4.16 -9.46 -5.62
CA ASP A 145 -3.09 -9.64 -4.62
C ASP A 145 -3.01 -8.47 -3.61
N LYS A 146 -3.26 -7.24 -4.09
CA LYS A 146 -3.30 -6.05 -3.22
C LYS A 146 -4.58 -6.02 -2.39
N THR A 147 -5.71 -6.31 -3.01
CA THR A 147 -7.03 -6.16 -2.42
C THR A 147 -7.29 -7.23 -1.36
N ASP A 148 -7.04 -8.50 -1.66
CA ASP A 148 -7.21 -9.60 -0.70
C ASP A 148 -6.24 -9.46 0.48
N GLY A 149 -4.97 -9.13 0.23
CA GLY A 149 -3.97 -8.86 1.24
C GLY A 149 -4.38 -7.70 2.14
N ASN A 150 -4.93 -6.63 1.59
CA ASN A 150 -5.51 -5.54 2.37
C ASN A 150 -6.67 -6.02 3.26
N TYR A 151 -7.63 -6.78 2.74
CA TYR A 151 -8.73 -7.26 3.59
C TYR A 151 -8.26 -8.21 4.69
N LEU A 152 -7.28 -9.07 4.41
CA LEU A 152 -6.72 -10.00 5.39
C LEU A 152 -5.96 -9.25 6.49
N VAL A 153 -5.09 -8.31 6.12
CA VAL A 153 -4.16 -7.62 7.03
C VAL A 153 -4.77 -6.38 7.69
N ILE A 154 -5.80 -5.77 7.11
CA ILE A 154 -6.41 -4.54 7.66
C ILE A 154 -7.67 -4.86 8.45
N PHE A 155 -8.41 -5.89 8.05
CA PHE A 155 -9.75 -6.18 8.57
C PHE A 155 -9.85 -7.56 9.21
N ALA A 156 -9.74 -8.63 8.42
CA ALA A 156 -10.14 -9.96 8.87
C ALA A 156 -9.27 -10.50 10.01
N LEU A 157 -7.95 -10.61 9.79
CA LEU A 157 -7.05 -11.17 10.80
C LEU A 157 -6.85 -10.25 12.01
N PRO A 158 -6.75 -8.92 11.87
CA PRO A 158 -6.66 -8.03 13.02
C PRO A 158 -7.87 -8.12 13.93
N THR A 159 -9.07 -8.29 13.35
CA THR A 159 -10.31 -8.50 14.11
C THR A 159 -10.28 -9.83 14.87
N VAL A 160 -9.72 -10.89 14.28
CA VAL A 160 -9.61 -12.22 14.92
C VAL A 160 -8.54 -12.22 16.02
N PHE A 161 -7.35 -11.69 15.73
CA PHE A 161 -6.21 -11.68 16.64
C PHE A 161 -6.22 -10.54 17.67
N HIS A 162 -7.19 -9.62 17.55
CA HIS A 162 -7.30 -8.41 18.38
C HIS A 162 -6.03 -7.55 18.29
N GLU A 163 -5.55 -7.38 17.06
CA GLU A 163 -4.38 -6.60 16.69
C GLU A 163 -4.80 -5.29 16.01
N ASP A 164 -4.07 -4.21 16.27
CA ASP A 164 -4.25 -2.89 15.69
C ASP A 164 -3.15 -2.64 14.67
N GLU A 165 -3.47 -2.93 13.42
CA GLU A 165 -2.56 -2.83 12.28
C GLU A 165 -2.37 -1.40 11.75
N ARG A 166 -2.83 -0.39 12.50
CA ARG A 166 -2.49 1.00 12.20
C ARG A 166 -1.01 1.25 12.51
N TYR A 167 -0.37 2.07 11.68
CA TYR A 167 0.98 2.54 11.89
C TYR A 167 0.99 3.69 12.91
N PHE A 168 1.49 3.44 14.11
CA PHE A 168 1.68 4.47 15.14
C PHE A 168 3.01 5.17 14.90
N ALA A 169 2.97 6.44 14.48
CA ALA A 169 4.18 7.19 14.20
C ALA A 169 4.99 7.42 15.48
N LYS A 170 6.32 7.27 15.38
CA LYS A 170 7.23 7.58 16.49
C LYS A 170 7.48 9.08 16.58
N GLY A 171 7.69 9.74 15.45
CA GLY A 171 7.78 11.20 15.31
C GLY A 171 9.02 11.87 15.92
N GLU A 172 9.81 11.16 16.72
CA GLU A 172 10.99 11.69 17.41
C GLU A 172 12.16 10.70 17.42
N GLY A 173 13.37 11.24 17.61
CA GLY A 173 14.62 10.49 17.62
C GLY A 173 15.40 10.57 16.30
N SER A 174 16.56 9.92 16.26
CA SER A 174 17.42 9.91 15.08
C SER A 174 16.77 9.22 13.89
N ILE A 175 17.18 9.61 12.67
CA ILE A 175 16.69 9.03 11.41
C ILE A 175 16.80 7.51 11.42
N TRP A 176 17.93 6.96 11.87
CA TRP A 176 18.13 5.51 11.94
C TRP A 176 17.19 4.81 12.93
N ASN A 177 16.97 5.41 14.10
CA ASN A 177 16.07 4.84 15.10
C ASN A 177 14.62 4.84 14.61
N ARG A 178 14.19 5.92 13.96
CA ARG A 178 12.84 6.03 13.36
C ARG A 178 12.65 5.08 12.18
N ALA A 179 13.64 4.96 11.29
CA ALA A 179 13.59 4.03 10.16
C ALA A 179 13.54 2.56 10.63
N PHE A 180 14.36 2.20 11.62
CA PHE A 180 14.35 0.85 12.20
C PHE A 180 13.02 0.56 12.89
N TYR A 181 12.52 1.50 13.70
CA TYR A 181 11.21 1.40 14.32
C TYR A 181 10.10 1.21 13.28
N ALA A 182 10.08 2.03 12.24
CA ALA A 182 9.05 1.98 11.21
C ALA A 182 9.05 0.65 10.44
N SER A 183 10.25 0.16 10.10
CA SER A 183 10.43 -1.13 9.43
C SER A 183 10.04 -2.31 10.33
N SER A 184 10.36 -2.24 11.63
CA SER A 184 10.03 -3.32 12.56
C SER A 184 8.54 -3.49 12.81
N ARG A 185 7.71 -2.48 12.51
CA ARG A 185 6.25 -2.56 12.65
C ARG A 185 5.56 -3.59 11.75
N VAL A 186 6.27 -4.15 10.77
CA VAL A 186 5.80 -5.32 10.01
C VAL A 186 5.79 -6.58 10.88
N PHE A 187 6.71 -6.69 11.84
CA PHE A 187 6.82 -7.84 12.74
C PHE A 187 6.25 -7.58 14.13
N ILE A 188 6.09 -6.31 14.51
CA ILE A 188 5.59 -5.90 15.82
C ILE A 188 4.36 -5.04 15.62
N THR A 189 3.24 -5.44 16.24
CA THR A 189 1.97 -4.70 16.20
C THR A 189 1.49 -4.36 17.61
N ARG A 190 0.51 -3.45 17.72
CA ARG A 190 -0.17 -3.19 18.98
C ARG A 190 -1.40 -4.09 19.09
N THR A 191 -1.78 -4.47 20.29
CA THR A 191 -3.08 -5.09 20.55
C THR A 191 -4.16 -4.02 20.73
N TYR A 192 -5.43 -4.42 20.73
CA TYR A 192 -6.53 -3.54 21.17
C TYR A 192 -6.40 -3.09 22.63
N SER A 193 -5.59 -3.77 23.46
CA SER A 193 -5.25 -3.31 24.81
C SER A 193 -4.05 -2.38 24.86
N GLY A 194 -3.44 -2.03 23.72
CA GLY A 194 -2.28 -1.14 23.60
C GLY A 194 -0.91 -1.78 23.82
N ASN A 195 -0.84 -3.08 24.10
CA ASN A 195 0.42 -3.80 24.32
C ASN A 195 1.09 -4.16 22.98
N GLU A 196 2.42 -4.28 22.96
CA GLU A 196 3.12 -4.75 21.76
C GLU A 196 3.20 -6.28 21.72
N ARG A 197 3.05 -6.85 20.52
CA ARG A 197 3.20 -8.29 20.28
C ARG A 197 3.72 -8.55 18.87
N PHE A 198 4.09 -9.81 18.60
CA PHE A 198 4.35 -10.25 17.24
C PHE A 198 3.12 -10.05 16.35
N ASN A 199 3.32 -9.48 15.17
CA ASN A 199 2.29 -9.13 14.22
C ASN A 199 1.79 -10.39 13.47
N ASN A 200 0.77 -11.04 14.01
CA ASN A 200 0.22 -12.26 13.41
C ASN A 200 -0.60 -11.93 12.17
N SER A 201 -1.30 -10.80 12.18
CA SER A 201 -2.18 -10.36 11.09
C SER A 201 -1.44 -10.08 9.81
N GLU A 202 -0.33 -9.33 9.85
CA GLU A 202 0.50 -9.03 8.70
C GLU A 202 1.18 -10.31 8.18
N ILE A 203 1.86 -11.05 9.06
CA ILE A 203 2.64 -12.24 8.68
C ILE A 203 1.74 -13.34 8.09
N PHE A 204 0.68 -13.73 8.79
CA PHE A 204 -0.23 -14.76 8.25
C PHE A 204 -1.11 -14.22 7.13
N GLY A 205 -1.53 -12.95 7.18
CA GLY A 205 -2.37 -12.36 6.14
C GLY A 205 -1.66 -12.30 4.80
N ARG A 206 -0.39 -11.90 4.78
CA ARG A 206 0.42 -11.94 3.55
C ARG A 206 0.66 -13.36 3.07
N GLY A 207 0.88 -14.32 3.98
CA GLY A 207 1.05 -15.73 3.64
C GLY A 207 -0.19 -16.31 2.98
N ILE A 208 -1.36 -16.07 3.57
CA ILE A 208 -2.66 -16.50 3.04
C ILE A 208 -2.94 -15.84 1.68
N ALA A 209 -2.67 -14.54 1.54
CA ALA A 209 -2.80 -13.86 0.24
C ALA A 209 -1.93 -14.51 -0.85
N GLN A 210 -0.68 -14.86 -0.53
CA GLN A 210 0.18 -15.57 -1.48
C GLN A 210 -0.35 -16.98 -1.81
N ALA A 211 -0.89 -17.70 -0.82
CA ALA A 211 -1.54 -18.98 -1.06
C ALA A 211 -2.76 -18.84 -1.98
N ILE A 212 -3.61 -17.83 -1.78
CA ILE A 212 -4.74 -17.51 -2.66
C ILE A 212 -4.24 -17.19 -4.08
N SER A 213 -3.12 -16.45 -4.21
CA SER A 213 -2.56 -16.09 -5.51
C SER A 213 -2.21 -17.31 -6.37
N THR A 214 -1.88 -18.45 -5.75
CA THR A 214 -1.61 -19.69 -6.47
C THR A 214 -2.82 -20.18 -7.27
N THR A 215 -4.06 -19.77 -6.94
CA THR A 215 -5.24 -20.22 -7.68
C THR A 215 -5.34 -19.61 -9.08
N TYR A 216 -4.78 -18.41 -9.28
CA TYR A 216 -4.93 -17.65 -10.53
C TYR A 216 -3.63 -17.27 -11.24
N TYR A 217 -2.46 -17.53 -10.62
CA TYR A 217 -1.16 -17.46 -11.29
C TYR A 217 -0.84 -18.77 -12.07
N PRO A 218 -0.05 -18.71 -13.16
CA PRO A 218 0.35 -19.88 -13.94
C PRO A 218 0.99 -20.97 -13.08
N SER A 219 0.76 -22.25 -13.39
CA SER A 219 1.25 -23.39 -12.59
C SER A 219 2.77 -23.40 -12.41
N LYS A 220 3.54 -23.00 -13.44
CA LYS A 220 5.00 -22.89 -13.40
C LYS A 220 5.52 -21.83 -12.43
N THR A 221 4.66 -20.93 -11.94
CA THR A 221 5.05 -19.84 -11.03
C THR A 221 4.60 -20.10 -9.58
N ARG A 222 4.12 -21.31 -9.28
CA ARG A 222 3.62 -21.73 -7.96
C ARG A 222 4.67 -22.49 -7.14
N THR A 223 5.95 -22.27 -7.44
CA THR A 223 7.05 -22.90 -6.70
C THR A 223 7.19 -22.26 -5.32
N VAL A 224 7.72 -23.00 -4.35
CA VAL A 224 7.98 -22.46 -2.99
C VAL A 224 8.90 -21.24 -3.06
N GLY A 225 9.90 -21.24 -3.94
CA GLY A 225 10.80 -20.11 -4.15
C GLY A 225 10.07 -18.83 -4.58
N GLN A 226 9.26 -18.90 -5.64
CA GLN A 226 8.53 -17.73 -6.16
C GLN A 226 7.45 -17.23 -5.18
N ILE A 227 6.77 -18.15 -4.50
CA ILE A 227 5.80 -17.78 -3.45
C ILE A 227 6.52 -17.06 -2.30
N SER A 228 7.70 -17.54 -1.91
CA SER A 228 8.52 -16.91 -0.85
C SER A 228 9.05 -15.55 -1.28
N GLU A 229 9.44 -15.39 -2.54
CA GLU A 229 9.88 -14.11 -3.11
C GLU A 229 8.72 -13.09 -3.11
N LYS A 230 7.53 -13.48 -3.59
CA LYS A 230 6.34 -12.60 -3.53
C LYS A 230 5.98 -12.24 -2.10
N TYR A 231 6.07 -13.20 -1.17
CA TYR A 231 5.83 -12.97 0.25
C TYR A 231 6.82 -11.96 0.85
N ALA A 232 8.12 -12.15 0.60
CA ALA A 232 9.17 -11.23 1.05
C ALA A 232 9.02 -9.84 0.43
N TYR A 233 8.67 -9.76 -0.86
CA TYR A 233 8.38 -8.51 -1.54
C TYR A 233 7.19 -7.78 -0.89
N ALA A 234 6.12 -8.50 -0.55
CA ALA A 234 4.96 -7.90 0.13
C ALA A 234 5.34 -7.30 1.49
N LEU A 235 6.04 -8.06 2.33
CA LEU A 235 6.53 -7.57 3.63
C LEU A 235 7.48 -6.37 3.48
N GLY A 236 8.41 -6.43 2.51
CA GLY A 236 9.34 -5.35 2.23
C GLY A 236 8.62 -4.06 1.79
N ARG A 237 7.59 -4.18 0.96
CA ARG A 237 6.73 -3.06 0.56
C ARG A 237 6.01 -2.44 1.77
N ASP A 238 5.54 -3.24 2.72
CA ASP A 238 4.86 -2.73 3.90
C ASP A 238 5.82 -2.04 4.87
N ALA A 239 7.03 -2.59 5.05
CA ALA A 239 8.11 -1.94 5.81
C ALA A 239 8.51 -0.59 5.20
N LEU A 240 8.65 -0.56 3.87
CA LEU A 240 8.93 0.67 3.13
C LEU A 240 7.79 1.68 3.30
N THR A 241 6.54 1.23 3.20
CA THR A 241 5.36 2.08 3.39
C THR A 241 5.31 2.68 4.79
N ASN A 242 5.57 1.90 5.83
CA ASN A 242 5.62 2.39 7.21
C ASN A 242 6.76 3.39 7.40
N THR A 243 7.91 3.14 6.78
CA THR A 243 9.03 4.09 6.79
C THR A 243 8.65 5.39 6.09
N PHE A 244 7.96 5.33 4.96
CA PHE A 244 7.45 6.54 4.30
C PHE A 244 6.46 7.29 5.19
N ARG A 245 5.52 6.60 5.86
CA ARG A 245 4.59 7.22 6.83
C ARG A 245 5.33 7.96 7.95
N GLU A 246 6.38 7.36 8.47
CA GLU A 246 7.16 7.92 9.58
C GLU A 246 7.79 9.26 9.22
N PHE A 247 8.37 9.37 8.03
CA PHE A 247 9.10 10.56 7.58
C PHE A 247 8.25 11.53 6.75
N TRP A 248 7.04 11.14 6.35
CA TRP A 248 6.22 11.97 5.49
C TRP A 248 5.89 13.35 6.07
N PRO A 249 5.51 13.51 7.36
CA PRO A 249 5.28 14.83 7.94
C PRO A 249 6.51 15.74 7.84
N ASP A 250 7.71 15.20 8.06
CA ASP A 250 8.96 15.96 7.94
C ASP A 250 9.21 16.41 6.51
N ILE A 251 8.98 15.52 5.53
CA ILE A 251 9.14 15.82 4.11
C ILE A 251 8.13 16.89 3.68
N ALA A 252 6.87 16.74 4.08
CA ALA A 252 5.80 17.68 3.74
C ALA A 252 6.09 19.09 4.28
N THR A 253 6.54 19.17 5.54
CA THR A 253 6.81 20.45 6.21
C THR A 253 8.12 21.10 5.75
N HIS A 254 9.22 20.35 5.66
CA HIS A 254 10.55 20.92 5.44
C HIS A 254 10.96 20.99 3.96
N VAL A 255 10.44 20.09 3.12
CA VAL A 255 10.78 20.06 1.68
C VAL A 255 9.70 20.73 0.86
N LEU A 256 8.44 20.43 1.15
CA LEU A 256 7.31 20.92 0.36
C LEU A 256 6.68 22.20 0.93
N HIS A 257 7.12 22.66 2.11
CA HIS A 257 6.55 23.81 2.83
C HIS A 257 5.02 23.76 2.95
N ARG A 258 4.46 22.54 3.04
CA ARG A 258 3.03 22.32 3.24
C ARG A 258 2.78 22.05 4.71
N HIS A 259 1.84 22.78 5.29
CA HIS A 259 1.30 22.42 6.59
C HIS A 259 0.42 21.16 6.41
N PRO A 260 0.66 20.10 7.21
CA PRO A 260 -0.10 18.86 7.13
C PRO A 260 -1.57 19.04 7.51
#